data_AF-A0AAD3P4V3-F1
#
_entry.id   AF-A0AAD3P4V3-F1
#
_cell.length_a   1.000
_cell.length_b   1.000
_cell.length_c   1.000
_cell.angle_alpha   90.00
_cell.angle_beta   90.00
_cell.angle_gamma   90.00
#
_symmetry.space_group_name_H-M   'P 1'
#
loop_
_entity.id
_entity.type
_entity.pdbx_description
1 polymer ?
#
loop_
_entity_poly.entity_id
_entity_poly.type
_entity_poly.pdbx_seq_one_letter_code
_entity_poly.pdbx_strand_id
1 'polypeptide(L)'
;MPTCGIAIGNPGEASHADALKAALAEFFSTLIFVFAGEGSGMAFNKLTDNGSTTPAGLISAALAHAFGLFVAVSVGANISGGHVNPAVTFGAFIGGHITMLRLILYWIAQLLGSVFACLLLKFSTGGMETSAFSLSSGVSAGNALVFEIVMTFGLVYTVYATAVDPKKGIWASLPQ
;
A
#
# COMPACT_ATOMS: atom_id res chain seq x y z
N MET A 1 -19.17 -9.83 21.05
CA MET A 1 -18.59 -9.01 19.96
C MET A 1 -19.35 -7.69 19.96
N PRO A 2 -18.72 -6.52 20.14
CA PRO A 2 -19.42 -5.27 19.89
C PRO A 2 -19.80 -5.28 18.41
N THR A 3 -21.05 -4.94 18.11
CA THR A 3 -21.53 -4.80 16.73
C THR A 3 -20.64 -3.79 16.01
N CYS A 4 -20.00 -4.22 14.91
CA CYS A 4 -19.21 -3.35 14.05
C CYS A 4 -20.10 -2.24 13.49
N GLY A 5 -20.04 -1.06 14.10
CA GLY A 5 -20.72 0.12 13.59
C GLY A 5 -19.79 0.82 12.61
N ILE A 6 -20.15 0.83 11.32
CA ILE A 6 -19.48 1.70 10.34
C ILE A 6 -19.68 3.14 10.80
N ALA A 7 -18.58 3.80 11.18
CA ALA A 7 -18.60 5.18 11.62
C ALA A 7 -18.39 6.12 10.43
N ILE A 8 -19.30 7.06 10.22
CA ILE A 8 -19.13 8.10 9.19
C ILE A 8 -17.97 9.05 9.57
N GLY A 9 -17.81 9.34 10.87
CA GLY A 9 -16.89 10.35 11.37
C GLY A 9 -17.60 11.68 11.64
N ASN A 10 -16.87 12.66 12.19
CA ASN A 10 -17.41 14.01 12.42
C ASN A 10 -16.82 15.00 11.40
N PRO A 11 -17.54 16.03 10.92
CA PRO A 11 -17.01 16.96 9.93
C PRO A 11 -15.73 17.71 10.35
N GLY A 12 -15.50 17.88 11.66
CA GLY A 12 -14.26 18.45 12.21
C GLY A 12 -13.05 17.50 12.17
N GLU A 13 -13.27 16.20 11.93
CA GLU A 13 -12.25 15.16 11.90
C GLU A 13 -11.19 15.48 10.86
N ALA A 14 -11.61 15.95 9.69
CA ALA A 14 -10.71 16.27 8.60
C ALA A 14 -9.79 17.47 8.88
N SER A 15 -10.20 18.39 9.77
CA SER A 15 -9.39 19.55 10.15
C SER A 15 -8.60 19.32 11.44
N HIS A 16 -8.80 18.21 12.14
CA HIS A 16 -8.02 17.87 13.31
C HIS A 16 -6.57 17.57 12.94
N ALA A 17 -5.64 18.13 13.72
CA ALA A 17 -4.21 18.02 13.48
C ALA A 17 -3.73 16.57 13.34
N ASP A 18 -4.31 15.64 14.10
CA ASP A 18 -3.91 14.23 14.07
C ASP A 18 -4.42 13.50 12.82
N ALA A 19 -5.55 13.93 12.23
CA ALA A 19 -5.99 13.43 10.93
C ALA A 19 -5.12 13.94 9.79
N LEU A 20 -4.73 15.22 9.86
CA LEU A 20 -3.82 15.81 8.88
C LEU A 20 -2.42 15.20 8.95
N LYS A 21 -1.87 14.99 10.16
CA LYS A 21 -0.61 14.27 10.35
C LYS A 21 -0.67 12.85 9.80
N ALA A 22 -1.76 12.13 10.07
CA ALA A 22 -1.95 10.78 9.56
C ALA A 22 -2.07 10.75 8.03
N ALA A 23 -2.82 11.68 7.43
CA ALA A 23 -2.90 11.81 5.97
C ALA A 23 -1.52 12.14 5.35
N LEU A 24 -0.74 13.04 5.96
CA LEU A 24 0.64 13.32 5.51
C LEU A 24 1.56 12.10 5.63
N ALA A 25 1.43 11.32 6.71
CA ALA A 25 2.18 10.09 6.87
C ALA A 25 1.82 9.07 5.76
N GLU A 26 0.53 8.89 5.45
CA GLU A 26 0.10 8.05 4.33
C GLU A 26 0.65 8.55 2.98
N PHE A 27 0.64 9.85 2.74
CA PHE A 27 1.21 10.44 1.53
C PHE A 27 2.70 10.08 1.37
N PHE A 28 3.53 10.33 2.39
CA PHE A 28 4.97 10.06 2.30
C PHE A 28 5.27 8.55 2.31
N SER A 29 4.55 7.76 3.08
CA SER A 29 4.69 6.30 3.05
C SER A 29 4.36 5.72 1.67
N THR A 30 3.24 6.13 1.06
CA THR A 30 2.90 5.65 -0.30
C THR A 30 3.87 6.17 -1.34
N LEU A 31 4.35 7.41 -1.19
CA LEU A 31 5.40 7.94 -2.06
C LEU A 31 6.66 7.06 -2.01
N ILE A 32 7.17 6.75 -0.81
CA ILE A 32 8.36 5.89 -0.64
C ILE A 32 8.14 4.51 -1.27
N PHE A 33 6.99 3.89 -0.98
CA PHE A 33 6.66 2.56 -1.50
C PHE A 33 6.60 2.54 -3.03
N VAL A 34 5.84 3.44 -3.65
CA VAL A 34 5.66 3.49 -5.10
C VAL A 34 6.96 3.89 -5.79
N PHE A 35 7.72 4.84 -5.22
CA PHE A 35 9.01 5.26 -5.79
C PHE A 35 9.99 4.09 -5.87
N ALA A 36 10.07 3.26 -4.82
CA ALA A 36 10.92 2.07 -4.81
C ALA A 36 10.40 0.99 -5.78
N GLY A 37 9.10 0.71 -5.76
CA GLY A 37 8.45 -0.30 -6.59
C GLY A 37 8.58 0.00 -8.09
N GLU A 38 8.05 1.14 -8.53
CA GLU A 38 8.11 1.58 -9.93
C GLU A 38 9.56 1.85 -10.38
N GLY A 39 10.38 2.42 -9.50
CA GLY A 39 11.79 2.67 -9.76
C GLY A 39 12.56 1.38 -10.10
N SER A 40 12.21 0.26 -9.47
CA SER A 40 12.83 -1.04 -9.77
C SER A 40 12.50 -1.56 -11.18
N GLY A 41 11.26 -1.37 -11.65
CA GLY A 41 10.84 -1.74 -12.99
C GLY A 41 11.53 -0.88 -14.05
N MET A 42 11.59 0.43 -13.81
CA MET A 42 12.35 1.34 -14.68
C MET A 42 13.84 1.03 -14.70
N ALA A 43 14.45 0.69 -13.56
CA ALA A 43 15.85 0.29 -13.48
C ALA A 43 16.10 -0.99 -14.29
N PHE A 44 15.21 -1.98 -14.19
CA PHE A 44 15.27 -3.20 -15.01
C PHE A 44 15.19 -2.88 -16.51
N ASN A 45 14.21 -2.06 -16.91
CA ASN A 45 14.06 -1.63 -18.30
C ASN A 45 15.32 -0.91 -18.80
N LYS A 46 15.92 -0.05 -17.97
CA LYS A 46 17.15 0.67 -18.32
C LYS A 46 18.37 -0.25 -18.45
N LEU A 47 18.51 -1.23 -17.56
CA LEU A 47 19.64 -2.17 -17.56
C LEU A 47 19.57 -3.20 -18.70
N THR A 48 18.36 -3.43 -19.22
CA THR A 48 18.12 -4.45 -20.25
C THR A 48 17.76 -3.86 -21.62
N ASP A 49 17.85 -2.53 -21.77
CA ASP A 49 17.41 -1.80 -22.97
C ASP A 49 15.98 -2.18 -23.40
N ASN A 50 15.06 -2.20 -22.43
CA ASN A 50 13.66 -2.63 -22.56
C ASN A 50 13.51 -4.09 -23.01
N GLY A 51 14.39 -4.97 -22.51
CA GLY A 51 14.31 -6.40 -22.75
C GLY A 51 13.08 -7.06 -22.13
N SER A 52 12.83 -8.33 -22.47
CA SER A 52 11.73 -9.09 -21.89
C SER A 52 11.92 -9.34 -20.40
N THR A 53 10.81 -9.46 -19.66
CA THR A 53 10.84 -9.82 -18.24
C THR A 53 11.59 -11.13 -18.03
N THR A 54 12.57 -11.11 -17.14
CA THR A 54 13.35 -12.30 -16.75
C THR A 54 13.01 -12.70 -15.31
N PRO A 55 13.29 -13.96 -14.89
CA PRO A 55 13.13 -14.35 -13.50
C PRO A 55 13.90 -13.46 -12.52
N ALA A 56 15.11 -13.01 -12.90
CA ALA A 56 15.91 -12.10 -12.08
C ALA A 56 15.26 -10.70 -11.98
N GLY A 57 14.68 -10.19 -13.08
CA GLY A 57 13.92 -8.94 -13.07
C GLY A 57 12.68 -9.03 -12.18
N LEU A 58 11.95 -10.14 -12.26
CA LEU A 58 10.78 -10.39 -11.41
C LEU A 58 11.13 -10.43 -9.92
N ILE A 59 12.21 -11.14 -9.57
CA ILE A 59 12.70 -11.18 -8.17
C ILE A 59 13.12 -9.79 -7.69
N SER A 60 13.82 -9.02 -8.53
CA SER A 60 14.26 -7.66 -8.20
C SER A 60 13.08 -6.75 -7.92
N ALA A 61 12.06 -6.78 -8.77
CA ALA A 61 10.82 -6.02 -8.57
C ALA A 61 10.07 -6.46 -7.31
N ALA A 62 9.94 -7.77 -7.08
CA ALA A 62 9.26 -8.31 -5.90
C ALA A 62 9.96 -7.88 -4.59
N LEU A 63 11.29 -7.93 -4.54
CA LEU A 63 12.06 -7.49 -3.37
C LEU A 63 11.95 -5.98 -3.14
N ALA A 64 12.01 -5.18 -4.21
CA ALA A 64 11.83 -3.73 -4.11
C ALA A 64 10.46 -3.35 -3.55
N HIS A 65 9.39 -4.02 -4.01
CA HIS A 65 8.05 -3.81 -3.48
C HIS A 65 7.93 -4.29 -2.02
N ALA A 66 8.44 -5.48 -1.70
CA ALA A 66 8.35 -6.03 -0.35
C ALA A 66 9.09 -5.17 0.68
N PHE A 67 10.34 -4.80 0.41
CA PHE A 67 11.11 -3.96 1.33
C PHE A 67 10.65 -2.50 1.32
N GLY A 68 10.26 -1.97 0.16
CA GLY A 68 9.66 -0.63 0.06
C GLY A 68 8.39 -0.52 0.90
N LEU A 69 7.49 -1.50 0.79
CA LEU A 69 6.28 -1.55 1.60
C LEU A 69 6.59 -1.73 3.08
N PHE A 70 7.52 -2.64 3.43
CA PHE A 70 7.94 -2.84 4.82
C PHE A 70 8.43 -1.53 5.46
N VAL A 71 9.30 -0.78 4.78
CA VAL A 71 9.78 0.52 5.27
C VAL A 71 8.64 1.52 5.35
N ALA A 72 7.82 1.65 4.29
CA ALA A 72 6.71 2.59 4.24
C ALA A 72 5.68 2.37 5.36
N VAL A 73 5.34 1.11 5.65
CA VAL A 73 4.48 0.74 6.78
C VAL A 73 5.18 1.09 8.09
N SER A 74 6.46 0.73 8.25
CA SER A 74 7.20 0.94 9.51
C SER A 74 7.31 2.41 9.90
N VAL A 75 7.55 3.32 8.94
CA VAL A 75 7.65 4.76 9.22
C VAL A 75 6.29 5.40 9.49
N GLY A 76 5.20 4.86 8.92
CA GLY A 76 3.83 5.36 9.12
C GLY A 76 3.08 4.72 10.29
N ALA A 77 3.55 3.58 10.81
CA ALA A 77 2.81 2.73 11.74
C ALA A 77 2.31 3.47 12.99
N ASN A 78 3.16 4.30 13.60
CA ASN A 78 2.81 5.03 14.83
C ASN A 78 2.13 6.39 14.59
N ILE A 79 1.88 6.76 13.33
CA ILE A 79 1.27 8.05 12.96
C ILE A 79 -0.10 7.84 12.30
N SER A 80 -0.15 7.03 11.24
CA SER A 80 -1.37 6.73 10.48
C SER A 80 -1.88 5.30 10.67
N GLY A 81 -1.06 4.41 11.23
CA GLY A 81 -1.26 2.96 11.16
C GLY A 81 -0.56 2.32 9.96
N GLY A 82 0.05 3.12 9.08
CA GLY A 82 0.83 2.64 7.93
C GLY A 82 0.01 1.78 6.97
N HIS A 83 -1.11 2.29 6.47
CA HIS A 83 -1.96 1.52 5.56
C HIS A 83 -1.34 1.43 4.17
N VAL A 84 -0.85 2.55 3.64
CA VAL A 84 -0.09 2.70 2.39
C VAL A 84 -0.84 2.22 1.13
N ASN A 85 -2.10 1.78 1.29
CA ASN A 85 -2.88 1.08 0.26
C ASN A 85 -4.39 1.34 0.46
N PRO A 86 -5.11 1.78 -0.59
CA PRO A 86 -6.55 1.98 -0.53
C PRO A 86 -7.37 0.75 -0.12
N ALA A 87 -6.99 -0.45 -0.57
CA ALA A 87 -7.68 -1.70 -0.23
C ALA A 87 -7.46 -2.11 1.24
N VAL A 88 -6.26 -1.87 1.79
CA VAL A 88 -5.99 -2.06 3.23
C VAL A 88 -6.84 -1.08 4.06
N THR A 89 -6.90 0.17 3.61
CA THR A 89 -7.71 1.22 4.26
C THR A 89 -9.20 0.88 4.21
N PHE A 90 -9.67 0.37 3.08
CA PHE A 90 -11.05 -0.09 2.93
C PHE A 90 -11.36 -1.30 3.83
N GLY A 91 -10.43 -2.26 3.90
CA GLY A 91 -10.52 -3.40 4.81
C GLY A 91 -10.65 -2.93 6.26
N ALA A 92 -9.81 -1.99 6.70
CA ALA A 92 -9.88 -1.40 8.04
C ALA A 92 -11.20 -0.67 8.30
N PHE A 93 -11.75 0.02 7.31
CA PHE A 93 -13.06 0.68 7.40
C PHE A 93 -14.20 -0.33 7.58
N ILE A 94 -14.23 -1.42 6.81
CA ILE A 94 -15.24 -2.48 6.94
C ILE A 94 -15.18 -3.13 8.32
N GLY A 95 -13.99 -3.32 8.89
CA GLY A 95 -13.85 -3.83 10.26
C GLY A 95 -14.08 -2.81 11.36
N GLY A 96 -14.45 -1.57 11.02
CA GLY A 96 -14.76 -0.53 12.02
C GLY A 96 -13.52 0.06 12.71
N HIS A 97 -12.34 -0.05 12.12
CA HIS A 97 -11.08 0.46 12.69
C HIS A 97 -10.75 1.90 12.28
N ILE A 98 -11.43 2.44 11.26
CA ILE A 98 -11.35 3.84 10.85
C ILE A 98 -12.73 4.37 10.45
N THR A 99 -12.91 5.69 10.46
CA THR A 99 -14.14 6.35 9.98
C THR A 99 -14.15 6.47 8.45
N MET A 100 -15.33 6.71 7.87
CA MET A 100 -15.47 6.98 6.43
C MET A 100 -14.73 8.25 6.00
N LEU A 101 -14.77 9.31 6.82
CA LEU A 101 -14.03 10.53 6.54
C LEU A 101 -12.51 10.27 6.54
N ARG A 102 -11.99 9.52 7.51
CA ARG A 102 -10.56 9.17 7.54
C ARG A 102 -10.16 8.24 6.39
N LEU A 103 -11.02 7.30 5.99
CA LEU A 103 -10.85 6.48 4.78
C LEU A 103 -10.62 7.36 3.54
N ILE A 104 -11.50 8.35 3.32
CA ILE A 104 -11.41 9.25 2.16
C ILE A 104 -10.12 10.08 2.21
N LEU A 105 -9.73 10.60 3.37
CA LEU A 105 -8.49 11.36 3.52
C LEU A 105 -7.25 10.50 3.21
N TYR A 106 -7.24 9.24 3.69
CA TYR A 106 -6.16 8.30 3.41
C TYR A 106 -6.09 7.97 1.93
N TRP A 107 -7.22 7.70 1.28
CA TRP A 107 -7.25 7.45 -0.17
C TRP A 107 -6.70 8.64 -0.97
N ILE A 108 -7.12 9.87 -0.65
CA ILE A 108 -6.58 11.06 -1.30
C ILE A 108 -5.07 11.14 -1.10
N ALA A 109 -4.59 10.97 0.13
CA ALA A 109 -3.17 11.01 0.44
C ALA A 109 -2.36 9.93 -0.28
N GLN A 110 -2.83 8.68 -0.27
CA GLN A 110 -2.19 7.54 -0.92
C GLN A 110 -2.11 7.73 -2.44
N LEU A 111 -3.22 8.14 -3.07
CA LEU A 111 -3.26 8.39 -4.51
C LEU A 111 -2.34 9.55 -4.90
N LEU A 112 -2.34 10.65 -4.15
CA LEU A 112 -1.41 11.77 -4.38
C LEU A 112 0.05 11.36 -4.16
N GLY A 113 0.36 10.58 -3.13
CA GLY A 113 1.70 10.07 -2.86
C GLY A 113 2.23 9.22 -4.01
N SER A 114 1.39 8.34 -4.54
CA SER A 114 1.70 7.51 -5.72
C SER A 114 1.96 8.37 -6.97
N VAL A 115 1.09 9.33 -7.26
CA VAL A 115 1.28 10.25 -8.40
C VAL A 115 2.59 11.04 -8.27
N PHE A 116 2.88 11.57 -7.08
CA PHE A 116 4.13 12.31 -6.84
C PHE A 116 5.37 11.42 -6.98
N ALA A 117 5.31 10.15 -6.53
CA ALA A 117 6.39 9.21 -6.75
C ALA A 117 6.69 9.03 -8.25
N CYS A 118 5.68 8.78 -9.07
CA CYS A 118 5.85 8.63 -10.52
C CYS A 118 6.39 9.91 -11.18
N LEU A 119 5.92 11.10 -10.77
CA LEU A 119 6.44 12.37 -11.29
C LEU A 119 7.91 12.60 -10.93
N LEU A 120 8.29 12.32 -9.68
CA LEU A 120 9.68 12.42 -9.22
C LEU A 120 10.59 11.40 -9.92
N LEU A 121 10.10 10.18 -10.14
CA LEU A 121 10.78 9.17 -10.93
C LEU A 121 11.01 9.63 -12.36
N LYS A 122 9.97 10.12 -13.05
CA LYS A 122 10.09 10.65 -14.40
C LYS A 122 11.10 11.80 -14.48
N PHE A 123 11.05 12.73 -13.51
CA PHE A 123 12.00 13.85 -13.45
C PHE A 123 13.45 13.37 -13.21
N SER A 124 13.66 12.54 -12.19
CA SER A 124 15.01 12.10 -11.76
C SER A 124 15.69 11.15 -12.76
N THR A 125 14.92 10.47 -13.60
CA THR A 125 15.44 9.53 -14.60
C THR A 125 15.62 10.13 -15.99
N GLY A 126 15.43 11.44 -16.14
CA GLY A 126 15.57 12.11 -17.43
C GLY A 126 14.42 11.81 -18.40
N GLY A 127 13.21 11.55 -17.87
CA GLY A 127 12.00 11.38 -18.65
C GLY A 127 11.68 9.94 -19.03
N MET A 128 12.23 8.93 -18.35
CA MET A 128 11.82 7.54 -18.57
C MET A 128 10.32 7.36 -18.29
N GLU A 129 9.71 6.42 -19.00
CA GLU A 129 8.30 6.10 -18.85
C GLU A 129 8.02 5.37 -17.53
N THR A 130 6.96 5.79 -16.84
CA THR A 130 6.41 5.11 -15.66
C THR A 130 5.30 4.19 -16.12
N SER A 131 5.57 2.89 -16.20
CA SER A 131 4.63 1.90 -16.75
C SER A 131 3.49 1.60 -15.78
N ALA A 132 2.26 1.50 -16.30
CA ALA A 132 1.14 0.99 -15.51
C ALA A 132 1.16 -0.55 -15.49
N PHE A 133 0.57 -1.16 -14.46
CA PHE A 133 0.30 -2.59 -14.44
C PHE A 133 -0.59 -3.01 -15.62
N SER A 134 -0.21 -4.07 -16.32
CA SER A 134 -0.92 -4.59 -17.48
C SER A 134 -0.98 -6.11 -17.47
N LEU A 135 -1.99 -6.68 -18.13
CA LEU A 135 -2.12 -8.12 -18.29
C LEU A 135 -1.02 -8.67 -19.20
N SER A 136 -0.46 -9.81 -18.81
CA SER A 136 0.44 -10.57 -19.67
C SER A 136 -0.34 -11.22 -20.82
N SER A 137 0.35 -11.48 -21.94
CA SER A 137 -0.22 -12.19 -23.08
C SER A 137 -0.80 -13.54 -22.66
N GLY A 138 -2.03 -13.82 -23.08
CA GLY A 138 -2.75 -15.06 -22.74
C GLY A 138 -3.44 -15.07 -21.38
N VAL A 139 -3.31 -14.02 -20.56
CA VAL A 139 -4.04 -13.90 -19.29
C VAL A 139 -5.34 -13.12 -19.51
N SER A 140 -6.48 -13.77 -19.26
CA SER A 140 -7.79 -13.11 -19.33
C SER A 140 -8.01 -12.17 -18.14
N ALA A 141 -8.90 -11.19 -18.32
CA ALA A 141 -9.29 -10.28 -17.24
C ALA A 141 -9.89 -11.04 -16.03
N GLY A 142 -10.66 -12.11 -16.27
CA GLY A 142 -11.22 -12.93 -15.20
C GLY A 142 -10.15 -13.67 -14.39
N ASN A 143 -9.14 -14.21 -15.06
CA ASN A 143 -8.03 -14.90 -14.38
C ASN A 143 -7.23 -13.92 -13.51
N ALA A 144 -6.95 -12.73 -14.04
CA ALA A 144 -6.25 -11.69 -13.30
C ALA A 144 -7.07 -11.17 -12.12
N LEU A 145 -8.39 -11.00 -12.28
CA LEU A 145 -9.28 -10.59 -11.19
C LEU A 145 -9.21 -11.57 -10.01
N VAL A 146 -9.24 -12.89 -10.28
CA VAL A 146 -9.11 -13.90 -9.21
C VAL A 146 -7.75 -13.79 -8.53
N PHE A 147 -6.68 -13.59 -9.29
CA PHE A 147 -5.33 -13.42 -8.75
C PHE A 147 -5.25 -12.20 -7.82
N GLU A 148 -5.75 -11.05 -8.26
CA GLU A 148 -5.80 -9.82 -7.48
C GLU A 148 -6.63 -9.96 -6.20
N ILE A 149 -7.79 -10.63 -6.27
CA ILE A 149 -8.63 -10.89 -5.10
C ILE A 149 -7.87 -11.73 -4.06
N VAL A 150 -7.23 -12.83 -4.49
CA VAL A 150 -6.53 -13.74 -3.57
C VAL A 150 -5.31 -13.05 -2.95
N MET A 151 -4.52 -12.34 -3.75
CA MET A 151 -3.32 -11.65 -3.25
C MET A 151 -3.67 -10.47 -2.35
N THR A 152 -4.68 -9.68 -2.70
CA THR A 152 -5.16 -8.57 -1.86
C THR A 152 -5.80 -9.08 -0.58
N PHE A 153 -6.57 -10.17 -0.63
CA PHE A 153 -7.08 -10.84 0.57
C PHE A 153 -5.93 -11.26 1.48
N GLY A 154 -4.89 -11.90 0.95
CA GLY A 154 -3.70 -12.28 1.71
C GLY A 154 -3.07 -11.09 2.43
N LEU A 155 -2.83 -9.99 1.70
CA LEU A 155 -2.29 -8.75 2.27
C LEU A 155 -3.17 -8.19 3.40
N VAL A 156 -4.46 -7.99 3.15
CA VAL A 156 -5.39 -7.40 4.13
C VAL A 156 -5.55 -8.33 5.34
N TYR A 157 -5.63 -9.65 5.11
CA TYR A 157 -5.69 -10.65 6.17
C TYR A 157 -4.43 -10.60 7.06
N THR A 158 -3.23 -10.49 6.47
CA THR A 158 -1.98 -10.33 7.23
C THR A 158 -2.01 -9.06 8.09
N VAL A 159 -2.50 -7.94 7.56
CA VAL A 159 -2.66 -6.71 8.36
C VAL A 159 -3.59 -6.94 9.55
N TYR A 160 -4.72 -7.62 9.33
CA TYR A 160 -5.64 -7.93 10.43
C TYR A 160 -5.00 -8.83 11.49
N ALA A 161 -4.36 -9.91 11.07
CA ALA A 161 -3.77 -10.90 11.96
C ALA A 161 -2.56 -10.38 12.76
N THR A 162 -1.80 -9.43 12.21
CA THR A 162 -0.52 -8.99 12.79
C THR A 162 -0.57 -7.58 13.38
N ALA A 163 -1.41 -6.69 12.85
CA ALA A 163 -1.44 -5.29 13.24
C ALA A 163 -2.75 -4.87 13.91
N VAL A 164 -3.89 -5.50 13.59
CA VAL A 164 -5.20 -5.08 14.12
C VAL A 164 -5.64 -5.90 15.33
N ASP A 165 -5.46 -7.23 15.32
CA ASP A 165 -5.92 -8.10 16.41
C ASP A 165 -5.28 -7.69 17.76
N PRO A 166 -6.07 -7.38 18.81
CA PRO A 166 -5.56 -7.08 20.14
C PRO A 166 -4.73 -8.22 20.76
N LYS A 167 -4.91 -9.46 20.26
CA LYS A 167 -4.14 -10.65 20.65
C LYS A 167 -2.80 -10.80 19.93
N LYS A 168 -2.42 -9.84 19.08
CA LYS A 168 -1.10 -9.80 18.45
C LYS A 168 -0.02 -9.83 19.56
N GLY A 169 0.76 -10.93 19.62
CA GLY A 169 1.79 -11.15 20.65
C GLY A 169 1.50 -12.23 21.71
N ILE A 170 0.38 -12.96 21.65
CA ILE A 170 0.05 -14.05 22.61
C ILE A 170 1.08 -15.21 22.66
N TRP A 171 2.02 -15.29 21.72
CA TRP A 171 3.15 -16.23 21.80
C TRP A 171 4.02 -16.04 23.07
N ALA A 172 3.93 -14.89 23.76
CA ALA A 172 4.56 -14.67 25.07
C ALA A 172 3.77 -15.24 26.28
N SER A 173 2.59 -15.82 26.05
CA SER A 173 1.65 -16.26 27.10
C SER A 173 1.25 -17.73 27.01
N LEU A 174 1.92 -18.53 26.17
CA LEU A 174 1.78 -19.98 26.21
C LEU A 174 2.61 -20.54 27.38
N PRO A 175 2.06 -21.41 28.24
CA PRO A 175 2.87 -22.14 29.21
C PRO A 175 3.87 -23.01 28.45
N GLN A 176 5.15 -22.90 28.81
CA GLN A 176 6.21 -23.81 28.37
C GLN A 176 6.02 -25.20 28.98
#